data_AF-A0A7R9BCZ7-F1
#
_entry.id   AF-A0A7R9BCZ7-F1
#
_cell.length_a   1.000
_cell.length_b   1.000
_cell.length_c   1.000
_cell.angle_alpha   90.00
_cell.angle_beta   90.00
_cell.angle_gamma   90.00
#
_symmetry.space_group_name_H-M   'P 1'
#
loop_
_entity.id
_entity.type
_entity.pdbx_description
1 polymer ?
#
loop_
_entity_poly.entity_id
_entity_poly.type
_entity_poly.pdbx_seq_one_letter_code
_entity_poly.pdbx_strand_id
1 'polypeptide(L)'
;MNISDLFPGEDVSWQLDREKDEFQPGSGSYFKQLRILSRRAFLLIIRDKILLWTRLGAHVFIGIVLGLMFQGIGNNAERAYNNAACLYFNHVVLIFAAMMATVLTIPMELPVIVREHMNCWYSVKMYFLTQTLIDVPFQVFFTIIYQCITYFLTGQPPVFESFALVSLLAIVLSIAAQSVGVAVGASIDPQTAVFIGPILTVPMLLFCGFLISIKNMPTYMQWIPYITYLKYAYEGTMAIIYQKGRGDLDCEQPYCHFKSPEVFMEELDLTEAVYWPNLAILTLFAVSMDMGHAFGIVFFGGVFTTEINSRDFRRGYAFRPRQDVEVEHRSWRMDKVATREDRTQAPPKNFQLCPAVWRALQFPGAKRPQLGPRTFTSPAAPEHAEPCDR
;
A
#
# COMPACT_ATOMS: atom_id res chain seq x y z
N MET A 1 -1.88 -3.46 -48.33
CA MET A 1 -0.54 -3.44 -48.95
C MET A 1 0.31 -4.35 -48.08
N ASN A 2 0.58 -5.57 -48.53
CA ASN A 2 1.27 -6.56 -47.71
C ASN A 2 2.76 -6.22 -47.65
N ILE A 3 3.41 -6.46 -46.51
CA ILE A 3 4.87 -6.25 -46.33
C ILE A 3 5.69 -7.04 -47.37
N SER A 4 5.15 -8.18 -47.84
CA SER A 4 5.73 -8.98 -48.92
C SER A 4 5.87 -8.23 -50.25
N ASP A 5 5.09 -7.16 -50.45
CA ASP A 5 5.05 -6.40 -51.71
C ASP A 5 6.09 -5.28 -51.73
N LEU A 6 6.74 -4.95 -50.59
CA LEU A 6 7.78 -3.92 -50.51
C LEU A 6 9.20 -4.44 -50.82
N PHE A 7 9.43 -5.75 -50.74
CA PHE A 7 10.76 -6.37 -50.90
C PHE A 7 10.69 -7.65 -51.74
N PRO A 8 10.66 -7.54 -53.08
CA PRO A 8 10.61 -8.70 -53.94
C PRO A 8 11.98 -9.41 -53.95
N GLY A 9 12.09 -10.55 -53.27
CA GLY A 9 13.26 -11.43 -53.34
C GLY A 9 13.98 -11.72 -52.01
N GLU A 10 13.52 -11.18 -50.88
CA GLU A 10 13.96 -11.62 -49.55
C GLU A 10 12.92 -12.55 -48.92
N ASP A 11 13.36 -13.70 -48.42
CA ASP A 11 12.50 -14.67 -47.73
C ASP A 11 11.98 -14.08 -46.39
N VAL A 12 10.91 -13.31 -46.41
CA VAL A 12 10.34 -12.66 -45.21
C VAL A 12 9.70 -13.66 -44.22
N SER A 13 9.87 -14.98 -44.43
CA SER A 13 9.34 -16.06 -43.59
C SER A 13 9.78 -15.94 -42.13
N TRP A 14 11.03 -15.54 -41.88
CA TRP A 14 11.56 -15.34 -40.52
C TRP A 14 10.93 -14.17 -39.75
N GLN A 15 10.23 -13.24 -40.41
CA GLN A 15 9.48 -12.17 -39.74
C GLN A 15 8.06 -12.62 -39.40
N LEU A 16 7.44 -13.42 -40.27
CA LEU A 16 6.12 -14.01 -40.02
C LEU A 16 6.15 -15.11 -38.96
N ASP A 17 7.23 -15.88 -38.88
CA ASP A 17 7.44 -16.86 -37.80
C ASP A 17 7.64 -16.18 -36.44
N ARG A 18 8.27 -15.00 -36.43
CA ARG A 18 8.45 -14.19 -35.21
C ARG A 18 7.15 -13.59 -34.67
N GLU A 19 6.13 -13.49 -35.52
CA GLU A 19 4.79 -13.02 -35.15
C GLU A 19 3.89 -14.18 -34.66
N LYS A 20 4.25 -15.44 -34.99
CA LYS A 20 3.55 -16.67 -34.55
C LYS A 20 4.16 -17.34 -33.33
N ASP A 21 5.39 -17.03 -32.98
CA ASP A 21 5.89 -17.30 -31.64
C ASP A 21 5.20 -16.34 -30.68
N GLU A 22 3.97 -16.70 -30.31
CA GLU A 22 3.27 -16.17 -29.14
C GLU A 22 4.23 -16.36 -27.97
N PHE A 23 4.98 -15.31 -27.65
CA PHE A 23 6.08 -15.34 -26.71
C PHE A 23 5.55 -15.86 -25.38
N GLN A 24 5.82 -17.13 -25.05
CA GLN A 24 5.24 -17.74 -23.87
C GLN A 24 5.93 -17.19 -22.62
N PRO A 25 5.23 -16.45 -21.74
CA PRO A 25 5.83 -15.91 -20.54
C PRO A 25 6.23 -17.04 -19.59
N GLY A 26 7.54 -17.20 -19.38
CA GLY A 26 8.14 -18.18 -18.49
C GLY A 26 7.86 -19.64 -18.87
N SER A 27 8.77 -20.27 -19.63
CA SER A 27 8.77 -21.71 -20.01
C SER A 27 8.77 -22.71 -18.82
N GLY A 28 8.74 -22.24 -17.57
CA GLY A 28 8.67 -23.07 -16.36
C GLY A 28 7.25 -23.31 -15.86
N SER A 29 7.01 -24.49 -15.26
CA SER A 29 5.75 -24.84 -14.58
C SER A 29 5.23 -23.69 -13.70
N TYR A 30 3.94 -23.36 -13.80
CA TYR A 30 3.29 -22.29 -13.02
C TYR A 30 3.52 -22.40 -11.51
N PHE A 31 3.55 -23.64 -10.98
CA PHE A 31 3.83 -23.87 -9.56
C PHE A 31 5.25 -23.45 -9.17
N LYS A 32 6.23 -23.64 -10.06
CA LYS A 32 7.61 -23.19 -9.86
C LYS A 32 7.69 -21.67 -9.87
N GLN A 33 6.97 -21.01 -10.79
CA GLN A 33 6.87 -19.54 -10.83
C GLN A 33 6.28 -19.01 -9.52
N LEU A 34 5.13 -19.54 -9.10
CA LEU A 34 4.45 -19.18 -7.85
C LEU A 34 5.39 -19.32 -6.65
N ARG A 35 6.04 -20.48 -6.47
CA ARG A 35 6.94 -20.71 -5.34
C ARG A 35 8.12 -19.72 -5.28
N ILE A 36 8.71 -19.40 -6.43
CA ILE A 36 9.84 -18.47 -6.50
C ILE A 36 9.37 -17.04 -6.18
N LEU A 37 8.26 -16.62 -6.80
CA LEU A 37 7.68 -15.31 -6.59
C LEU A 37 7.22 -15.13 -5.13
N SER A 38 6.53 -16.12 -4.54
CA SER A 38 6.10 -16.08 -3.13
C SER A 38 7.28 -15.92 -2.19
N ARG A 39 8.37 -16.67 -2.41
CA ARG A 39 9.58 -16.52 -1.60
C ARG A 39 10.18 -15.11 -1.74
N ARG A 40 10.20 -14.55 -2.96
CA ARG A 40 10.70 -13.20 -3.23
C ARG A 40 9.84 -12.15 -2.51
N ALA A 41 8.53 -12.17 -2.73
CA ALA A 41 7.58 -11.23 -2.14
C ALA A 41 7.62 -11.27 -0.61
N PHE A 42 7.63 -12.46 -0.02
CA PHE A 42 7.75 -12.63 1.43
C PHE A 42 9.05 -12.02 1.98
N LEU A 43 10.19 -12.25 1.30
CA LEU A 43 11.47 -11.67 1.70
C LEU A 43 11.50 -10.15 1.53
N LEU A 44 10.83 -9.59 0.52
CA LEU A 44 10.73 -8.14 0.32
C LEU A 44 10.01 -7.49 1.51
N ILE A 45 8.86 -8.02 1.90
CA ILE A 45 8.07 -7.49 3.02
C ILE A 45 8.83 -7.59 4.35
N ILE A 46 9.48 -8.73 4.63
CA ILE A 46 10.24 -8.89 5.88
C ILE A 46 11.49 -8.03 5.93
N ARG A 47 12.14 -7.78 4.78
CA ARG A 47 13.34 -6.95 4.72
C ARG A 47 13.02 -5.46 4.82
N ASP A 48 11.84 -5.04 4.38
CA ASP A 48 11.34 -3.69 4.63
C ASP A 48 10.83 -3.54 6.07
N LYS A 49 11.79 -3.50 6.99
CA LYS A 49 11.52 -3.34 8.42
C LYS A 49 10.80 -2.04 8.71
N ILE A 50 11.10 -0.96 7.98
CA ILE A 50 10.53 0.36 8.26
C ILE A 50 9.03 0.33 7.99
N LEU A 51 8.61 -0.19 6.83
CA LEU A 51 7.20 -0.31 6.49
C LEU A 51 6.47 -1.23 7.47
N LEU A 52 7.05 -2.39 7.79
CA LEU A 52 6.45 -3.37 8.71
C LEU A 52 6.26 -2.81 10.12
N TRP A 53 7.29 -2.21 10.71
CA TRP A 53 7.24 -1.64 12.06
C TRP A 53 6.35 -0.41 12.13
N THR A 54 6.35 0.45 11.10
CA THR A 54 5.47 1.62 11.06
C THR A 54 4.01 1.18 10.97
N ARG A 55 3.70 0.18 10.15
CA ARG A 55 2.35 -0.37 10.03
C ARG A 55 1.90 -1.00 11.35
N LEU A 56 2.74 -1.82 11.97
CA LEU A 56 2.44 -2.42 13.28
C LEU A 56 2.23 -1.34 14.36
N GLY A 57 3.15 -0.37 14.44
CA GLY A 57 3.10 0.73 15.40
C GLY A 57 1.84 1.58 15.24
N ALA A 58 1.43 1.86 13.99
CA ALA A 58 0.19 2.57 13.71
C ALA A 58 -1.06 1.80 14.18
N HIS A 59 -1.14 0.50 13.90
CA HIS A 59 -2.26 -0.34 14.37
C HIS A 59 -2.33 -0.39 15.90
N VAL A 60 -1.19 -0.59 16.56
CA VAL A 60 -1.13 -0.61 18.04
C VAL A 60 -1.50 0.74 18.62
N PHE A 61 -0.94 1.84 18.10
CA PHE A 61 -1.21 3.19 18.58
C PHE A 61 -2.67 3.57 18.43
N ILE A 62 -3.24 3.41 17.22
CA ILE A 62 -4.65 3.75 16.95
C ILE A 62 -5.57 2.82 17.75
N GLY A 63 -5.24 1.53 17.87
CA GLY A 63 -6.02 0.58 18.68
C GLY A 63 -6.06 0.96 20.15
N ILE A 64 -4.94 1.39 20.73
CA ILE A 64 -4.88 1.88 22.12
C ILE A 64 -5.70 3.16 22.28
N VAL A 65 -5.52 4.14 21.39
CA VAL A 65 -6.27 5.41 21.46
C VAL A 65 -7.78 5.15 21.39
N LEU A 66 -8.22 4.33 20.43
CA LEU A 66 -9.63 3.97 20.28
C LEU A 66 -10.16 3.20 21.49
N GLY A 67 -9.40 2.21 21.96
CA GLY A 67 -9.76 1.37 23.10
C GLY A 67 -9.89 2.17 24.40
N LEU A 68 -9.00 3.14 24.64
CA LEU A 68 -9.06 4.02 25.81
C LEU A 68 -10.21 5.02 25.72
N MET A 69 -10.50 5.54 24.52
CA MET A 69 -11.59 6.49 24.31
C MET A 69 -12.97 5.88 24.59
N PHE A 70 -13.16 4.59 24.25
CA PHE A 70 -14.41 3.85 24.44
C PHE A 70 -14.29 2.76 25.53
N GLN A 71 -13.45 2.99 26.54
CA GLN A 71 -13.15 1.98 27.54
C GLN A 71 -14.42 1.52 28.28
N GLY A 72 -14.61 0.20 28.36
CA GLY A 72 -15.70 -0.44 29.11
C GLY A 72 -17.11 -0.12 28.60
N ILE A 73 -17.27 0.42 27.38
CA ILE A 73 -18.57 0.81 26.84
C ILE A 73 -19.42 -0.39 26.38
N GLY A 74 -18.77 -1.53 26.11
CA GLY A 74 -19.37 -2.68 25.46
C GLY A 74 -20.59 -3.24 26.18
N ASN A 75 -20.67 -3.16 27.52
CA ASN A 75 -21.78 -3.67 28.34
C ASN A 75 -22.72 -2.60 28.93
N ASN A 76 -22.51 -1.32 28.62
CA ASN A 76 -23.28 -0.23 29.21
C ASN A 76 -24.48 0.16 28.32
N ALA A 77 -25.70 -0.03 28.85
CA ALA A 77 -26.96 0.26 28.17
C ALA A 77 -27.19 1.75 27.88
N GLU A 78 -26.71 2.66 28.75
CA GLU A 78 -26.83 4.11 28.56
C GLU A 78 -26.04 4.57 27.33
N ARG A 79 -24.93 3.88 27.05
CA ARG A 79 -23.99 4.23 25.99
C ARG A 79 -24.01 3.27 24.81
N ALA A 80 -25.12 2.56 24.61
CA ALA A 80 -25.27 1.58 23.52
C ALA A 80 -24.98 2.18 22.13
N TYR A 81 -25.48 3.40 21.85
CA TYR A 81 -25.21 4.10 20.59
C TYR A 81 -23.71 4.41 20.39
N ASN A 82 -23.01 4.79 21.46
CA ASN A 82 -21.57 5.02 21.41
C ASN A 82 -20.79 3.70 21.19
N ASN A 83 -21.28 2.57 21.70
CA ASN A 83 -20.71 1.27 21.39
C ASN A 83 -20.87 0.92 19.90
N ALA A 84 -22.05 1.15 19.33
CA ALA A 84 -22.27 0.98 17.89
C ALA A 84 -21.35 1.88 17.06
N ALA A 85 -21.19 3.15 17.44
CA ALA A 85 -20.25 4.07 16.82
C ALA A 85 -18.79 3.60 16.92
N CYS A 86 -18.40 3.03 18.06
CA CYS A 86 -17.08 2.45 18.27
C CYS A 86 -16.82 1.28 17.31
N LEU A 87 -17.79 0.37 17.15
CA LEU A 87 -17.69 -0.77 16.24
C LEU A 87 -17.63 -0.33 14.78
N TYR A 88 -18.40 0.68 14.40
CA TYR A 88 -18.31 1.32 13.10
C TYR A 88 -16.91 1.90 12.86
N PHE A 89 -16.41 2.75 13.77
CA PHE A 89 -15.11 3.38 13.64
C PHE A 89 -13.96 2.35 13.60
N ASN A 90 -14.09 1.25 14.34
CA ASN A 90 -13.14 0.14 14.30
C ASN A 90 -12.98 -0.43 12.88
N HIS A 91 -14.07 -0.60 12.15
CA HIS A 91 -14.06 -1.02 10.74
C HIS A 91 -13.49 0.05 9.81
N VAL A 92 -13.83 1.33 10.03
CA VAL A 92 -13.31 2.45 9.22
C VAL A 92 -11.79 2.53 9.29
N VAL A 93 -11.20 2.39 10.50
CA VAL A 93 -9.75 2.38 10.69
C VAL A 93 -9.10 1.26 9.89
N LEU A 94 -9.67 0.04 9.93
CA LEU A 94 -9.16 -1.11 9.19
C LEU A 94 -9.21 -0.91 7.67
N ILE A 95 -10.29 -0.34 7.15
CA ILE A 95 -10.43 -0.02 5.73
C ILE A 95 -9.30 0.92 5.28
N PHE A 96 -9.13 2.05 5.98
CA PHE A 96 -8.09 3.02 5.60
C PHE A 96 -6.69 2.44 5.75
N ALA A 97 -6.43 1.69 6.83
CA ALA A 97 -5.12 1.09 7.07
C ALA A 97 -4.74 0.05 6.00
N ALA A 98 -5.69 -0.74 5.52
CA ALA A 98 -5.46 -1.73 4.46
C ALA A 98 -5.36 -1.08 3.07
N MET A 99 -6.29 -0.18 2.73
CA MET A 99 -6.35 0.48 1.43
C MET A 99 -5.15 1.40 1.20
N MET A 100 -4.81 2.28 2.15
CA MET A 100 -3.74 3.27 1.95
C MET A 100 -2.36 2.62 1.81
N ALA A 101 -2.16 1.46 2.43
CA ALA A 101 -0.92 0.70 2.26
C ALA A 101 -0.73 0.27 0.79
N THR A 102 -1.78 -0.25 0.13
CA THR A 102 -1.67 -0.74 -1.25
C THR A 102 -1.76 0.35 -2.31
N VAL A 103 -2.50 1.42 -2.05
CA VAL A 103 -2.56 2.60 -2.94
C VAL A 103 -1.16 3.19 -3.17
N LEU A 104 -0.27 3.13 -2.18
CA LEU A 104 1.10 3.64 -2.30
C LEU A 104 2.09 2.60 -2.82
N THR A 105 2.02 1.35 -2.37
CA THR A 105 3.04 0.34 -2.71
C THR A 105 2.92 -0.15 -4.14
N ILE A 106 1.69 -0.37 -4.65
CA ILE A 106 1.48 -0.92 -5.98
C ILE A 106 2.08 -0.03 -7.08
N PRO A 107 1.81 1.29 -7.15
CA PRO A 107 2.42 2.15 -8.17
C PRO A 107 3.94 2.13 -8.17
N MET A 108 4.57 1.95 -6.99
CA MET A 108 6.02 1.90 -6.85
C MET A 108 6.63 0.60 -7.39
N GLU A 109 5.87 -0.49 -7.35
CA GLU A 109 6.30 -1.80 -7.87
C GLU A 109 6.02 -1.98 -9.37
N LEU A 110 5.03 -1.27 -9.93
CA LEU A 110 4.63 -1.37 -11.34
C LEU A 110 5.78 -1.25 -12.35
N PRO A 111 6.74 -0.31 -12.25
CA PRO A 111 7.82 -0.20 -13.23
C PRO A 111 8.73 -1.43 -13.27
N VAL A 112 8.91 -2.10 -12.12
CA VAL A 112 9.69 -3.33 -12.03
C VAL A 112 8.90 -4.47 -12.67
N ILE A 113 7.61 -4.59 -12.35
CA ILE A 113 6.72 -5.64 -12.90
C ILE A 113 6.65 -5.55 -14.43
N VAL A 114 6.48 -4.34 -14.98
CA VAL A 114 6.42 -4.12 -16.43
C VAL A 114 7.72 -4.57 -17.09
N ARG A 115 8.88 -4.24 -16.51
CA ARG A 115 10.19 -4.67 -17.04
C ARG A 115 10.35 -6.19 -17.02
N GLU A 116 9.97 -6.84 -15.92
CA GLU A 116 10.06 -8.29 -15.77
C GLU A 116 9.08 -9.02 -16.69
N HIS A 117 7.91 -8.42 -16.95
CA HIS A 117 6.93 -8.94 -17.89
C HIS A 117 7.39 -8.79 -19.35
N MET A 118 7.98 -7.64 -19.74
CA MET A 118 8.53 -7.45 -21.10
C MET A 118 9.70 -8.38 -21.37
N ASN A 119 10.51 -8.69 -20.34
CA ASN A 119 11.55 -9.72 -20.42
C ASN A 119 10.99 -11.14 -20.28
N CYS A 120 9.68 -11.27 -20.08
CA CYS A 120 8.93 -12.52 -20.02
C CYS A 120 9.47 -13.55 -19.03
N TRP A 121 9.92 -13.07 -17.87
CA TRP A 121 10.43 -13.91 -16.80
C TRP A 121 9.35 -14.75 -16.12
N TYR A 122 8.12 -14.24 -16.06
CA TYR A 122 6.95 -14.92 -15.47
C TYR A 122 5.64 -14.36 -16.03
N SER A 123 4.54 -15.09 -15.82
CA SER A 123 3.20 -14.63 -16.18
C SER A 123 2.67 -13.62 -15.15
N VAL A 124 2.06 -12.52 -15.63
CA VAL A 124 1.42 -11.48 -14.79
C VAL A 124 0.37 -12.07 -13.86
N LYS A 125 -0.36 -13.11 -14.31
CA LYS A 125 -1.36 -13.83 -13.50
C LYS A 125 -0.75 -14.45 -12.24
N MET A 126 0.45 -15.03 -12.38
CA MET A 126 1.16 -15.66 -11.27
C MET A 126 1.71 -14.62 -10.29
N TYR A 127 2.06 -13.43 -10.77
CA TYR A 127 2.48 -12.32 -9.92
C TYR A 127 1.35 -11.85 -9.01
N PHE A 128 0.18 -11.52 -9.56
CA PHE A 128 -0.96 -11.06 -8.75
C PHE A 128 -1.44 -12.13 -7.78
N LEU A 129 -1.52 -13.39 -8.22
CA LEU A 129 -1.83 -14.51 -7.32
C LEU A 129 -0.82 -14.62 -6.18
N THR A 130 0.47 -14.45 -6.47
CA THR A 130 1.52 -14.44 -5.45
C THR A 130 1.28 -13.31 -4.44
N GLN A 131 1.02 -12.10 -4.93
CA GLN A 131 0.86 -10.91 -4.11
C GLN A 131 -0.32 -11.08 -3.14
N THR A 132 -1.48 -11.50 -3.66
CA THR A 132 -2.67 -11.78 -2.83
C THR A 132 -2.38 -12.83 -1.75
N LEU A 133 -1.71 -13.94 -2.10
CA LEU A 133 -1.39 -15.00 -1.13
C LEU A 133 -0.42 -14.55 -0.04
N ILE A 134 0.53 -13.67 -0.38
CA ILE A 134 1.51 -13.17 0.57
C ILE A 134 0.92 -12.08 1.47
N ASP A 135 0.02 -11.24 0.97
CA ASP A 135 -0.54 -10.15 1.76
C ASP A 135 -1.56 -10.65 2.81
N VAL A 136 -2.31 -11.72 2.52
CA VAL A 136 -3.29 -12.31 3.46
C VAL A 136 -2.72 -12.58 4.86
N PRO A 137 -1.61 -13.32 5.05
CA PRO A 137 -1.09 -13.60 6.40
C PRO A 137 -0.63 -12.33 7.15
N PHE A 138 -0.08 -11.33 6.45
CA PHE A 138 0.27 -10.06 7.09
C PHE A 138 -0.97 -9.26 7.49
N GLN A 139 -2.00 -9.25 6.63
CA GLN A 139 -3.26 -8.59 6.92
C GLN A 139 -3.94 -9.25 8.13
N VAL A 140 -3.99 -10.58 8.18
CA VAL A 140 -4.49 -11.34 9.33
C VAL A 140 -3.73 -10.96 10.61
N PHE A 141 -2.40 -10.93 10.55
CA PHE A 141 -1.56 -10.58 11.70
C PHE A 141 -1.84 -9.17 12.25
N PHE A 142 -1.88 -8.15 11.39
CA PHE A 142 -2.12 -6.77 11.83
C PHE A 142 -3.55 -6.56 12.33
N THR A 143 -4.54 -7.11 11.63
CA THR A 143 -5.95 -6.97 12.03
C THR A 143 -6.22 -7.68 13.35
N ILE A 144 -5.66 -8.87 13.59
CA ILE A 144 -5.82 -9.58 14.88
C ILE A 144 -5.21 -8.79 16.03
N ILE A 145 -3.98 -8.26 15.88
CA ILE A 145 -3.34 -7.47 16.94
C ILE A 145 -4.18 -6.24 17.30
N TYR A 146 -4.63 -5.51 16.27
CA TYR A 146 -5.50 -4.36 16.45
C TYR A 146 -6.82 -4.74 17.14
N GLN A 147 -7.47 -5.82 16.69
CA GLN A 147 -8.73 -6.28 17.24
C GLN A 147 -8.60 -6.79 18.67
N CYS A 148 -7.50 -7.46 19.03
CA CYS A 148 -7.22 -7.84 20.41
C CYS A 148 -7.22 -6.61 21.33
N ILE A 149 -6.52 -5.54 20.92
CA ILE A 149 -6.46 -4.31 21.72
C ILE A 149 -7.86 -3.68 21.84
N THR A 150 -8.53 -3.41 20.71
CA THR A 150 -9.80 -2.68 20.73
C THR A 150 -10.93 -3.48 21.37
N TYR A 151 -11.03 -4.79 21.12
CA TYR A 151 -12.10 -5.64 21.65
C TYR A 151 -12.05 -5.76 23.17
N PHE A 152 -10.87 -5.99 23.74
CA PHE A 152 -10.71 -6.14 25.19
C PHE A 152 -10.77 -4.81 25.93
N LEU A 153 -10.18 -3.72 25.40
CA LEU A 153 -10.24 -2.41 26.05
C LEU A 153 -11.67 -1.83 26.07
N THR A 154 -12.43 -2.02 25.00
CA THR A 154 -13.81 -1.52 24.91
C THR A 154 -14.80 -2.33 25.74
N GLY A 155 -14.38 -3.48 26.30
CA GLY A 155 -15.23 -4.32 27.14
C GLY A 155 -16.33 -5.04 26.38
N GLN A 156 -16.06 -5.49 25.15
CA GLN A 156 -16.99 -6.34 24.40
C GLN A 156 -17.19 -7.71 25.10
N PRO A 157 -18.29 -8.43 24.81
CA PRO A 157 -18.56 -9.72 25.44
C PRO A 157 -17.36 -10.68 25.35
N PRO A 158 -16.80 -11.18 26.45
CA PRO A 158 -15.56 -11.98 26.45
C PRO A 158 -15.80 -13.44 26.01
N VAL A 159 -16.58 -13.65 24.95
CA VAL A 159 -16.89 -14.94 24.37
C VAL A 159 -15.96 -15.17 23.19
N PHE A 160 -15.12 -16.21 23.26
CA PHE A 160 -14.12 -16.52 22.23
C PHE A 160 -14.73 -16.63 20.82
N GLU A 161 -15.90 -17.25 20.71
CA GLU A 161 -16.58 -17.43 19.44
C GLU A 161 -17.01 -16.09 18.82
N SER A 162 -17.51 -15.16 19.64
CA SER A 162 -17.86 -13.80 19.18
C SER A 162 -16.62 -13.02 18.76
N PHE A 163 -15.54 -13.10 19.55
CA PHE A 163 -14.25 -12.50 19.19
C PHE A 163 -13.71 -13.04 17.86
N ALA A 164 -13.74 -14.36 17.66
CA ALA A 164 -13.25 -15.02 16.45
C ALA A 164 -14.06 -14.61 15.21
N LEU A 165 -15.40 -14.57 15.31
CA LEU A 165 -16.26 -14.18 14.20
C LEU A 165 -16.14 -12.69 13.85
N VAL A 166 -16.07 -11.80 14.85
CA VAL A 166 -15.83 -10.36 14.63
C VAL A 166 -14.46 -10.15 14.00
N SER A 167 -13.43 -10.83 14.49
CA SER A 167 -12.08 -10.78 13.91
C SER A 167 -12.06 -11.29 12.47
N LEU A 168 -12.81 -12.36 12.17
CA LEU A 168 -12.94 -12.89 10.81
C LEU A 168 -13.58 -11.87 9.87
N LEU A 169 -14.70 -11.24 10.27
CA LEU A 169 -15.32 -10.17 9.48
C LEU A 169 -14.35 -9.00 9.24
N ALA A 170 -13.62 -8.59 10.28
CA ALA A 170 -12.62 -7.52 10.19
C ALA A 170 -11.46 -7.88 9.24
N ILE A 171 -11.01 -9.13 9.23
CA ILE A 171 -9.97 -9.63 8.30
C ILE A 171 -10.49 -9.58 6.87
N VAL A 172 -11.67 -10.15 6.59
CA VAL A 172 -12.23 -10.18 5.23
C VAL A 172 -12.52 -8.76 4.74
N LEU A 173 -13.01 -7.89 5.63
CA LEU A 173 -13.19 -6.46 5.35
C LEU A 173 -11.88 -5.81 4.93
N SER A 174 -10.80 -6.06 5.68
CA SER A 174 -9.49 -5.49 5.39
C SER A 174 -8.94 -5.99 4.05
N ILE A 175 -9.15 -7.27 3.72
CA ILE A 175 -8.77 -7.84 2.42
C ILE A 175 -9.57 -7.15 1.30
N ALA A 176 -10.89 -6.99 1.44
CA ALA A 176 -11.72 -6.29 0.45
C ALA A 176 -11.26 -4.83 0.23
N ALA A 177 -10.95 -4.12 1.31
CA ALA A 177 -10.42 -2.76 1.24
C ALA A 177 -9.04 -2.71 0.56
N GLN A 178 -8.20 -3.72 0.81
CA GLN A 178 -6.91 -3.86 0.16
C GLN A 178 -7.07 -4.01 -1.36
N SER A 179 -8.01 -4.84 -1.83
CA SER A 179 -8.30 -5.06 -3.25
C SER A 179 -8.71 -3.76 -3.95
N VAL A 180 -9.53 -2.93 -3.30
CA VAL A 180 -9.90 -1.60 -3.80
C VAL A 180 -8.66 -0.70 -3.92
N GLY A 181 -7.78 -0.72 -2.91
CA GLY A 181 -6.53 0.03 -2.95
C GLY A 181 -5.59 -0.42 -4.07
N VAL A 182 -5.49 -1.73 -4.33
CA VAL A 182 -4.73 -2.28 -5.46
C VAL A 182 -5.32 -1.81 -6.80
N ALA A 183 -6.65 -1.84 -6.95
CA ALA A 183 -7.31 -1.39 -8.17
C ALA A 183 -7.03 0.10 -8.46
N VAL A 184 -7.10 0.96 -7.44
CA VAL A 184 -6.81 2.41 -7.56
C VAL A 184 -5.32 2.64 -7.85
N GLY A 185 -4.43 1.99 -7.08
CA GLY A 185 -2.98 2.13 -7.23
C GLY A 185 -2.44 1.56 -8.55
N ALA A 186 -3.10 0.57 -9.14
CA ALA A 186 -2.74 0.04 -10.45
C ALA A 186 -3.19 0.94 -11.62
N SER A 187 -4.22 1.76 -11.41
CA SER A 187 -4.90 2.50 -12.49
C SER A 187 -4.51 3.97 -12.58
N ILE A 188 -3.82 4.53 -11.59
CA ILE A 188 -3.57 5.98 -11.50
C ILE A 188 -2.14 6.22 -11.03
N ASP A 189 -1.58 7.38 -11.35
CA ASP A 189 -0.29 7.80 -10.82
C ASP A 189 -0.30 7.87 -9.28
N PRO A 190 0.84 7.58 -8.60
CA PRO A 190 0.88 7.46 -7.15
C PRO A 190 0.45 8.73 -6.41
N GLN A 191 0.70 9.92 -6.96
CA GLN A 191 0.33 11.18 -6.30
C GLN A 191 -1.19 11.36 -6.29
N THR A 192 -1.83 11.16 -7.43
CA THR A 192 -3.28 11.25 -7.58
C THR A 192 -4.01 10.10 -6.87
N ALA A 193 -3.44 8.89 -6.87
CA ALA A 193 -4.01 7.71 -6.22
C ALA A 193 -4.20 7.91 -4.70
N VAL A 194 -3.24 8.56 -4.04
CA VAL A 194 -3.31 8.89 -2.60
C VAL A 194 -4.46 9.85 -2.28
N PHE A 195 -4.83 10.75 -3.20
CA PHE A 195 -6.00 11.63 -3.02
C PHE A 195 -7.32 10.92 -3.36
N ILE A 196 -7.35 10.14 -4.45
CA ILE A 196 -8.58 9.48 -4.92
C ILE A 196 -9.01 8.34 -4.00
N GLY A 197 -8.06 7.56 -3.46
CA GLY A 197 -8.37 6.40 -2.61
C GLY A 197 -9.32 6.72 -1.45
N PRO A 198 -9.02 7.72 -0.59
CA PRO A 198 -9.92 8.14 0.47
C PRO A 198 -11.26 8.68 -0.05
N ILE A 199 -11.24 9.48 -1.12
CA ILE A 199 -12.46 10.07 -1.71
C ILE A 199 -13.44 8.97 -2.17
N LEU A 200 -12.95 7.90 -2.79
CA LEU A 200 -13.77 6.75 -3.20
C LEU A 200 -14.34 5.96 -2.01
N THR A 201 -13.66 6.01 -0.87
CA THR A 201 -14.08 5.31 0.34
C THR A 201 -15.16 6.08 1.09
N VAL A 202 -15.16 7.41 1.06
CA VAL A 202 -16.15 8.25 1.79
C VAL A 202 -17.61 7.85 1.50
N PRO A 203 -18.06 7.66 0.25
CA PRO A 203 -19.41 7.16 -0.02
C PRO A 203 -19.70 5.82 0.66
N MET A 204 -18.73 4.89 0.66
CA MET A 204 -18.86 3.59 1.33
C MET A 204 -19.02 3.76 2.85
N LEU A 205 -18.40 4.77 3.45
CA LEU A 205 -18.56 5.10 4.87
C LEU A 205 -19.96 5.64 5.19
N LEU A 206 -20.53 6.43 4.29
CA LEU A 206 -21.87 7.03 4.44
C LEU A 206 -22.99 5.99 4.32
N PHE A 207 -22.84 5.04 3.39
CA PHE A 207 -23.89 4.09 3.02
C PHE A 207 -23.81 2.73 3.72
N CYS A 208 -23.13 2.64 4.88
CA CYS A 208 -22.96 1.38 5.59
C CYS A 208 -24.13 0.97 6.51
N GLY A 209 -25.16 1.81 6.65
CA GLY A 209 -26.33 1.54 7.50
C GLY A 209 -26.25 2.11 8.93
N PHE A 210 -25.08 2.59 9.39
CA PHE A 210 -24.95 3.22 10.71
C PHE A 210 -25.35 4.70 10.71
N LEU A 211 -24.82 5.48 9.78
CA LEU A 211 -25.07 6.93 9.72
C LEU A 211 -26.48 7.26 9.22
N ILE A 212 -26.99 6.44 8.29
CA ILE A 212 -28.33 6.55 7.73
C ILE A 212 -28.86 5.12 7.58
N SER A 213 -30.02 4.83 8.21
CA SER A 213 -30.74 3.57 8.00
C SER A 213 -31.22 3.46 6.55
N ILE A 214 -31.16 2.25 6.00
CA ILE A 214 -31.54 1.95 4.61
C ILE A 214 -33.01 2.25 4.36
N LYS A 215 -33.88 2.05 5.36
CA LYS A 215 -35.33 2.32 5.25
C LYS A 215 -35.63 3.81 5.11
N ASN A 216 -34.81 4.66 5.73
CA ASN A 216 -34.96 6.12 5.71
C ASN A 216 -34.34 6.76 4.47
N MET A 217 -33.69 5.97 3.60
CA MET A 217 -33.04 6.44 2.39
C MET A 217 -34.05 6.59 1.25
N PRO A 218 -33.95 7.67 0.43
CA PRO A 218 -34.82 7.79 -0.74
C PRO A 218 -34.61 6.62 -1.71
N THR A 219 -35.71 6.14 -2.32
CA THR A 219 -35.75 4.90 -3.13
C THR A 219 -34.68 4.84 -4.22
N TYR A 220 -34.32 5.97 -4.82
CA TYR A 220 -33.30 6.02 -5.88
C TYR A 220 -31.86 5.81 -5.39
N MET A 221 -31.58 5.93 -4.09
CA MET A 221 -30.24 5.66 -3.50
C MET A 221 -30.15 4.31 -2.79
N GLN A 222 -31.27 3.62 -2.58
CA GLN A 222 -31.33 2.38 -1.77
C GLN A 222 -30.45 1.24 -2.31
N TRP A 223 -30.04 1.27 -3.57
CA TRP A 223 -29.14 0.27 -4.16
C TRP A 223 -27.67 0.44 -3.73
N ILE A 224 -27.24 1.65 -3.33
CA ILE A 224 -25.83 1.95 -3.02
C ILE A 224 -25.30 1.18 -1.79
N PRO A 225 -26.06 1.07 -0.67
CA PRO A 225 -25.66 0.24 0.47
C PRO A 225 -25.36 -1.22 0.11
N TYR A 226 -26.07 -1.81 -0.87
CA TYR A 226 -25.85 -3.21 -1.27
C TYR A 226 -24.54 -3.44 -2.04
N ILE A 227 -23.92 -2.39 -2.58
CA ILE A 227 -22.59 -2.48 -3.21
C ILE A 227 -21.48 -2.21 -2.19
N THR A 228 -21.84 -1.65 -1.04
CA THR A 228 -20.90 -1.21 -0.02
C THR A 228 -20.50 -2.38 0.87
N TYR A 229 -19.26 -2.85 0.75
CA TYR A 229 -18.76 -3.98 1.54
C TYR A 229 -18.70 -3.69 3.06
N LEU A 230 -18.53 -2.42 3.46
CA LEU A 230 -18.58 -2.01 4.87
C LEU A 230 -19.95 -2.28 5.53
N LYS A 231 -21.05 -2.20 4.78
CA LYS A 231 -22.39 -2.53 5.27
C LYS A 231 -22.41 -3.95 5.85
N TYR A 232 -21.98 -4.92 5.05
CA TYR A 232 -22.00 -6.33 5.44
C TYR A 232 -21.09 -6.63 6.64
N ALA A 233 -19.92 -5.98 6.72
CA ALA A 233 -19.04 -6.11 7.88
C ALA A 233 -19.66 -5.52 9.16
N TYR A 234 -20.27 -4.34 9.06
CA TYR A 234 -20.91 -3.67 10.19
C TYR A 234 -22.15 -4.43 10.69
N GLU A 235 -23.10 -4.74 9.80
CA GLU A 235 -24.31 -5.50 10.14
C GLU A 235 -23.97 -6.88 10.71
N GLY A 236 -22.99 -7.59 10.13
CA GLY A 236 -22.52 -8.87 10.64
C GLY A 236 -21.92 -8.76 12.05
N THR A 237 -21.15 -7.69 12.32
CA THR A 237 -20.57 -7.44 13.65
C THR A 237 -21.65 -7.15 14.69
N MET A 238 -22.64 -6.33 14.33
CA MET A 238 -23.77 -6.00 15.20
C MET A 238 -24.61 -7.24 15.53
N ALA A 239 -24.88 -8.09 14.52
CA ALA A 239 -25.57 -9.36 14.73
C ALA A 239 -24.80 -10.29 15.70
N ILE A 240 -23.47 -10.41 15.55
CA ILE A 240 -22.65 -11.24 16.44
C ILE A 240 -22.65 -10.72 17.89
N ILE A 241 -22.57 -9.40 18.08
CA ILE A 241 -22.43 -8.78 19.40
C ILE A 241 -23.76 -8.73 20.15
N TYR A 242 -24.88 -8.43 19.47
CA TYR A 242 -26.16 -8.15 20.12
C TYR A 242 -27.20 -9.27 19.98
N GLN A 243 -27.20 -10.07 18.91
CA GLN A 243 -28.23 -11.12 18.71
C GLN A 243 -27.85 -12.49 19.25
N LYS A 244 -26.59 -12.71 19.65
CA LYS A 244 -26.08 -14.05 20.00
C LYS A 244 -26.39 -14.47 21.43
N GLY A 245 -27.65 -14.35 21.85
CA GLY A 245 -28.11 -14.73 23.20
C GLY A 245 -27.46 -13.90 24.31
N ARG A 246 -27.12 -12.64 24.01
CA ARG A 246 -26.60 -11.70 25.01
C ARG A 246 -27.72 -11.35 25.99
N GLY A 247 -27.44 -11.43 27.29
CA GLY A 247 -28.37 -10.97 28.33
C GLY A 247 -28.54 -9.45 28.31
N ASP A 248 -29.38 -8.95 29.23
CA ASP A 248 -29.58 -7.50 29.42
C ASP A 248 -28.24 -6.78 29.67
N LEU A 249 -28.12 -5.60 29.09
CA LEU A 249 -26.98 -4.70 29.30
C LEU A 249 -27.05 -4.06 30.69
N ASP A 250 -25.90 -3.75 31.26
CA ASP A 250 -25.80 -3.10 32.57
C ASP A 250 -26.31 -1.66 32.45
N CYS A 251 -27.13 -1.24 33.42
CA CYS A 251 -27.73 0.08 33.47
C CYS A 251 -27.52 0.68 34.86
N GLU A 252 -26.78 1.79 34.93
CA GLU A 252 -26.54 2.52 36.18
C GLU A 252 -27.70 3.45 36.55
N GLN A 253 -28.48 3.87 35.55
CA GLN A 253 -29.65 4.74 35.73
C GLN A 253 -30.92 3.93 36.06
N PRO A 254 -31.94 4.54 36.68
CA PRO A 254 -33.20 3.85 36.97
C PRO A 254 -33.96 3.42 35.71
N TYR A 255 -33.69 4.02 34.55
CA TYR A 255 -34.27 3.65 33.28
C TYR A 255 -33.22 3.72 32.17
N CYS A 256 -33.04 2.62 31.44
CA CYS A 256 -32.29 2.59 30.17
C CYS A 256 -33.19 2.03 29.08
N HIS A 257 -33.37 2.82 28.02
CA HIS A 257 -34.17 2.41 26.87
C HIS A 257 -33.56 1.19 26.15
N PHE A 258 -32.24 1.19 25.99
CA PHE A 258 -31.48 0.13 25.32
C PHE A 258 -31.00 -0.98 26.26
N LYS A 259 -31.75 -1.28 27.32
CA LYS A 259 -31.38 -2.36 28.24
C LYS A 259 -31.41 -3.73 27.56
N SER A 260 -32.43 -3.97 26.74
CA SER A 260 -32.51 -5.17 25.89
C SER A 260 -31.77 -4.94 24.56
N PRO A 261 -30.85 -5.84 24.17
CA PRO A 261 -30.19 -5.80 22.86
C PRO A 261 -31.17 -5.80 21.67
N GLU A 262 -32.33 -6.43 21.80
CA GLU A 262 -33.31 -6.56 20.73
C GLU A 262 -33.91 -5.21 20.35
N VAL A 263 -34.28 -4.40 21.35
CA VAL A 263 -34.79 -3.03 21.18
C VAL A 263 -33.74 -2.15 20.51
N PHE A 264 -32.47 -2.31 20.88
CA PHE A 264 -31.39 -1.56 20.27
C PHE A 264 -31.16 -1.93 18.79
N MET A 265 -31.29 -3.21 18.45
CA MET A 265 -31.21 -3.67 17.05
C MET A 265 -32.41 -3.23 16.22
N GLU A 266 -33.60 -3.10 16.81
CA GLU A 266 -34.78 -2.54 16.18
C GLU A 266 -34.60 -1.05 15.84
N GLU A 267 -34.07 -0.26 16.78
CA GLU A 267 -33.78 1.16 16.57
C GLU A 267 -32.75 1.39 15.44
N LEU A 268 -31.77 0.49 15.30
CA LEU A 268 -30.79 0.54 14.22
C LEU A 268 -31.27 -0.07 12.90
N ASP A 269 -32.51 -0.57 12.82
CA ASP A 269 -33.06 -1.30 11.66
C ASP A 269 -32.24 -2.56 11.27
N LEU A 270 -31.64 -3.25 12.25
CA LEU A 270 -30.77 -4.41 12.06
C LEU A 270 -31.38 -5.74 12.54
N THR A 271 -32.69 -5.81 12.76
CA THR A 271 -33.37 -7.01 13.28
C THR A 271 -33.22 -8.24 12.38
N GLU A 272 -33.19 -8.04 11.05
CA GLU A 272 -33.05 -9.11 10.06
C GLU A 272 -31.57 -9.43 9.73
N ALA A 273 -30.61 -8.74 10.34
CA ALA A 273 -29.20 -8.93 10.04
C ALA A 273 -28.73 -10.31 10.53
N VAL A 274 -28.30 -11.17 9.61
CA VAL A 274 -27.72 -12.48 9.95
C VAL A 274 -26.23 -12.48 9.61
N TYR A 275 -25.39 -12.95 10.54
CA TYR A 275 -23.95 -12.87 10.40
C TYR A 275 -23.37 -13.81 9.31
N TRP A 276 -23.94 -15.01 9.10
CA TRP A 276 -23.45 -15.96 8.08
C TRP A 276 -23.63 -15.45 6.63
N PRO A 277 -24.83 -14.99 6.20
CA PRO A 277 -25.00 -14.38 4.88
C PRO A 277 -24.13 -13.15 4.68
N ASN A 278 -24.01 -12.29 5.71
CA ASN A 278 -23.16 -11.11 5.64
C ASN A 278 -21.69 -11.48 5.43
N LEU A 279 -21.19 -12.49 6.15
CA LEU A 279 -19.84 -13.02 5.94
C LEU A 279 -19.67 -13.61 4.53
N ALA A 280 -20.65 -14.38 4.03
CA ALA A 280 -20.58 -14.98 2.69
C ALA A 280 -20.60 -13.93 1.57
N ILE A 281 -21.42 -12.90 1.69
CA ILE A 281 -21.47 -11.80 0.72
C ILE A 281 -20.16 -11.00 0.76
N LEU A 282 -19.63 -10.73 1.96
CA LEU A 282 -18.37 -10.01 2.12
C LEU A 282 -17.18 -10.79 1.55
N THR A 283 -17.10 -12.10 1.76
CA THR A 283 -16.04 -12.94 1.18
C THR A 283 -16.18 -13.02 -0.34
N LEU A 284 -17.40 -13.17 -0.86
CA LEU A 284 -17.65 -13.15 -2.30
C LEU A 284 -17.25 -11.80 -2.91
N PHE A 285 -17.55 -10.69 -2.24
CA PHE A 285 -17.13 -9.36 -2.66
C PHE A 285 -15.60 -9.25 -2.70
N ALA A 286 -14.91 -9.65 -1.63
CA ALA A 286 -13.44 -9.64 -1.56
C ALA A 286 -12.81 -10.45 -2.71
N VAL A 287 -13.27 -11.69 -2.91
CA VAL A 287 -12.78 -12.56 -3.99
C VAL A 287 -13.10 -11.97 -5.37
N SER A 288 -14.30 -11.40 -5.56
CA SER A 288 -14.70 -10.80 -6.83
C SER A 288 -13.84 -9.58 -7.20
N MET A 289 -13.51 -8.74 -6.22
CA MET A 289 -12.63 -7.59 -6.41
C MET A 289 -11.19 -8.04 -6.65
N ASP A 290 -10.74 -9.10 -5.98
CA ASP A 290 -9.42 -9.70 -6.20
C ASP A 290 -9.24 -10.25 -7.61
N MET A 291 -10.23 -11.01 -8.08
CA MET A 291 -10.26 -11.53 -9.44
C MET A 291 -10.45 -10.42 -10.48
N GLY A 292 -11.27 -9.41 -10.15
CA GLY A 292 -11.61 -8.29 -11.04
C GLY A 292 -10.40 -7.44 -11.42
N HIS A 293 -9.55 -7.08 -10.45
CA HIS A 293 -8.33 -6.31 -10.77
C HIS A 293 -7.27 -7.18 -11.46
N ALA A 294 -7.13 -8.47 -11.07
CA ALA A 294 -6.24 -9.39 -11.78
C ALA A 294 -6.66 -9.56 -13.26
N PHE A 295 -7.96 -9.62 -13.53
CA PHE A 295 -8.50 -9.64 -14.89
C PHE A 295 -8.31 -8.28 -15.59
N GLY A 296 -8.64 -7.18 -14.94
CA GLY A 296 -8.51 -5.83 -15.48
C GLY A 296 -7.08 -5.50 -15.91
N ILE A 297 -6.09 -5.80 -15.07
CA ILE A 297 -4.67 -5.54 -15.37
C ILE A 297 -4.16 -6.49 -16.46
N VAL A 298 -4.65 -7.73 -16.54
CA VAL A 298 -4.22 -8.68 -17.56
C VAL A 298 -4.84 -8.36 -18.94
N PHE A 299 -6.09 -7.94 -18.99
CA PHE A 299 -6.83 -7.72 -20.24
C PHE A 299 -6.77 -6.27 -20.73
N PHE A 300 -6.87 -5.29 -19.83
CA PHE A 300 -6.76 -3.85 -20.16
C PHE A 300 -5.35 -3.30 -19.93
N GLY A 301 -4.41 -4.12 -19.44
CA GLY A 301 -3.00 -3.75 -19.25
C GLY A 301 -2.29 -3.30 -20.52
N GLY A 302 -2.77 -3.67 -21.71
CA GLY A 302 -2.27 -3.14 -22.99
C GLY A 302 -2.51 -1.63 -23.17
N VAL A 303 -3.56 -1.08 -22.56
CA VAL A 303 -3.88 0.36 -22.61
C VAL A 303 -3.11 1.13 -21.52
N PHE A 304 -2.88 0.51 -20.36
CA PHE A 304 -2.11 1.11 -19.27
C PHE A 304 -0.59 1.11 -19.50
N THR A 305 -0.06 0.01 -20.05
CA THR A 305 1.36 -0.07 -20.40
C THR A 305 1.73 0.86 -21.55
N THR A 306 0.81 1.19 -22.46
CA THR A 306 1.07 2.12 -23.58
C THR A 306 1.21 3.58 -23.13
N GLU A 307 0.49 4.04 -22.09
CA GLU A 307 0.72 5.37 -21.52
C GLU A 307 2.09 5.48 -20.81
N ILE A 308 2.47 4.47 -20.01
CA ILE A 308 3.80 4.40 -19.37
C ILE A 308 4.90 4.33 -20.45
N ASN A 309 4.65 3.57 -21.53
CA ASN A 309 5.55 3.46 -22.68
C ASN A 309 5.77 4.83 -23.38
N SER A 310 4.81 5.74 -23.37
CA SER A 310 4.98 7.05 -24.04
C SER A 310 5.79 8.08 -23.25
N ARG A 311 5.75 8.01 -21.90
CA ARG A 311 6.38 8.98 -20.99
C ARG A 311 7.76 8.54 -20.50
N ASP A 312 7.99 7.25 -20.24
CA ASP A 312 9.27 6.75 -19.74
C ASP A 312 10.22 6.22 -20.82
N PHE A 313 9.71 5.72 -21.95
CA PHE A 313 10.58 5.30 -23.07
C PHE A 313 11.35 6.48 -23.68
N ARG A 314 10.82 7.71 -23.56
CA ARG A 314 11.52 8.94 -23.98
C ARG A 314 12.56 9.44 -22.96
N ARG A 315 12.56 8.92 -21.72
CA ARG A 315 13.48 9.31 -20.63
C ARG A 315 14.27 8.09 -20.12
N GLY A 316 15.14 7.55 -20.98
CA GLY A 316 16.44 7.10 -20.50
C GLY A 316 16.56 5.73 -19.83
N TYR A 317 15.61 4.81 -19.97
CA TYR A 317 15.81 3.40 -19.59
C TYR A 317 16.09 2.50 -20.79
N ALA A 318 16.96 2.97 -21.70
CA ALA A 318 17.71 2.06 -22.54
C ALA A 318 18.61 1.23 -21.62
N PHE A 319 18.52 -0.09 -21.74
CA PHE A 319 19.46 -1.05 -21.18
C PHE A 319 20.88 -0.53 -21.42
N ARG A 320 21.59 -0.03 -20.39
CA ARG A 320 23.05 0.05 -20.50
C ARG A 320 23.52 -1.40 -20.47
N PRO A 321 24.06 -1.97 -21.57
CA PRO A 321 24.71 -3.26 -21.47
C PRO A 321 25.79 -3.12 -20.40
N ARG A 322 25.87 -4.11 -19.51
CA ARG A 322 26.99 -4.26 -18.60
C ARG A 322 28.25 -4.22 -19.48
N GLN A 323 29.07 -3.18 -19.35
CA GLN A 323 30.40 -3.19 -19.95
C GLN A 323 31.11 -4.39 -19.32
N ASP A 324 31.37 -5.39 -20.13
CA ASP A 324 32.26 -6.48 -19.77
C ASP A 324 33.59 -5.83 -19.40
N VAL A 325 33.96 -5.96 -18.13
CA VAL A 325 35.29 -5.61 -17.66
C VAL A 325 36.20 -6.61 -18.35
N GLU A 326 36.86 -6.15 -19.40
CA GLU A 326 37.92 -6.86 -20.11
C GLU A 326 38.98 -7.23 -19.06
N VAL A 327 39.03 -8.50 -18.68
CA VAL A 327 40.03 -9.01 -17.73
C VAL A 327 41.36 -9.05 -18.48
N GLU A 328 42.10 -7.95 -18.40
CA GLU A 328 43.47 -7.83 -18.93
C GLU A 328 44.36 -8.84 -18.19
N HIS A 329 44.66 -9.97 -18.83
CA HIS A 329 45.64 -10.95 -18.37
C HIS A 329 47.05 -10.33 -18.37
N ARG A 330 47.43 -9.62 -17.30
CA ARG A 330 48.83 -9.25 -17.07
C ARG A 330 49.59 -10.38 -16.41
N SER A 331 50.48 -10.99 -17.20
CA SER A 331 51.52 -11.91 -16.73
C SER A 331 52.43 -11.21 -15.73
N TRP A 332 52.51 -11.72 -14.51
CA TRP A 332 53.50 -11.29 -13.54
C TRP A 332 54.87 -11.86 -13.93
N ARG A 333 55.71 -11.04 -14.57
CA ARG A 333 57.15 -11.29 -14.66
C ARG A 333 57.82 -10.56 -13.50
N MET A 334 58.27 -11.34 -12.52
CA MET A 334 59.11 -10.89 -11.43
C MET A 334 60.51 -10.58 -11.96
N ASP A 335 60.91 -9.31 -11.97
CA ASP A 335 62.31 -8.92 -12.07
C ASP A 335 62.63 -7.76 -11.11
N LYS A 336 63.37 -8.15 -10.05
CA LYS A 336 64.42 -7.45 -9.31
C LYS A 336 64.26 -5.96 -8.92
N VAL A 337 64.09 -5.80 -7.61
CA VAL A 337 64.69 -4.81 -6.69
C VAL A 337 65.75 -3.89 -7.30
N ALA A 338 65.46 -2.58 -7.29
CA ALA A 338 66.47 -1.52 -7.19
C ALA A 338 65.89 -0.37 -6.35
N THR A 339 66.57 -0.10 -5.24
CA THR A 339 66.35 0.99 -4.28
C THR A 339 66.68 2.36 -4.88
N ARG A 340 65.85 3.39 -4.63
CA ARG A 340 66.35 4.76 -4.41
C ARG A 340 65.37 5.66 -3.65
N GLU A 341 65.94 6.32 -2.66
CA GLU A 341 65.42 7.29 -1.70
C GLU A 341 64.77 8.56 -2.28
N ASP A 342 63.78 9.04 -1.52
CA ASP A 342 63.54 10.44 -1.10
C ASP A 342 62.81 11.42 -2.04
N ARG A 343 61.52 11.72 -1.72
CA ARG A 343 61.05 13.07 -1.34
C ARG A 343 59.54 13.14 -1.09
N THR A 344 59.24 13.76 0.04
CA THR A 344 57.98 14.38 0.47
C THR A 344 57.16 15.06 -0.64
N GLN A 345 55.83 14.83 -0.69
CA GLN A 345 54.84 15.82 -1.13
C GLN A 345 53.40 15.47 -0.70
N ALA A 346 52.70 16.51 -0.24
CA ALA A 346 51.39 16.58 0.41
C ALA A 346 50.18 16.24 -0.53
N PRO A 347 48.96 16.01 0.01
CA PRO A 347 47.82 15.58 -0.79
C PRO A 347 47.22 16.71 -1.65
N PRO A 348 46.68 16.43 -2.85
CA PRO A 348 46.09 17.44 -3.71
C PRO A 348 44.69 17.87 -3.23
N LYS A 349 44.55 19.17 -3.01
CA LYS A 349 43.28 19.90 -3.02
C LYS A 349 42.82 20.06 -4.47
N ASN A 350 41.57 19.71 -4.78
CA ASN A 350 40.65 20.39 -5.72
C ASN A 350 39.60 19.40 -6.29
N PHE A 351 38.39 19.44 -5.72
CA PHE A 351 37.18 18.89 -6.34
C PHE A 351 36.54 20.01 -7.17
N GLN A 352 36.68 19.98 -8.49
CA GLN A 352 35.93 20.86 -9.39
C GLN A 352 34.63 20.16 -9.81
N LEU A 353 33.48 20.72 -9.40
CA LEU A 353 32.16 20.31 -9.88
C LEU A 353 31.89 20.86 -11.29
N CYS A 354 31.20 20.04 -12.09
CA CYS A 354 30.87 20.28 -13.49
C CYS A 354 29.92 21.49 -13.70
N PRO A 355 30.08 22.35 -14.73
CA PRO A 355 29.37 23.64 -14.89
C PRO A 355 27.86 23.57 -15.19
N ALA A 356 27.26 22.37 -15.25
CA ALA A 356 25.86 22.17 -15.62
C ALA A 356 24.87 22.39 -14.47
N VAL A 357 25.32 22.35 -13.21
CA VAL A 357 24.45 22.48 -12.02
C VAL A 357 24.22 23.94 -11.61
N TRP A 358 25.07 24.88 -12.06
CA TRP A 358 24.97 26.29 -11.68
C TRP A 358 23.94 27.09 -12.49
N ARG A 359 23.41 26.52 -13.58
CA ARG A 359 22.53 27.25 -14.52
C ARG A 359 21.03 27.13 -14.22
N ALA A 360 20.64 26.39 -13.18
CA ALA A 360 19.23 26.11 -12.84
C ALA A 360 18.67 26.88 -11.64
N LEU A 361 19.45 27.77 -11.00
CA LEU A 361 19.05 28.46 -9.75
C LEU A 361 19.04 30.00 -9.84
N GLN A 362 18.74 30.59 -11.00
CA GLN A 362 18.58 32.04 -11.12
C GLN A 362 17.11 32.43 -11.40
N PHE A 363 16.40 32.83 -10.34
CA PHE A 363 15.18 33.63 -10.44
C PHE A 363 15.55 35.07 -10.87
N PRO A 364 14.76 35.72 -11.76
CA PRO A 364 15.04 37.07 -12.22
C PRO A 364 14.51 38.09 -11.20
N GLY A 365 15.40 38.78 -10.49
CA GLY A 365 14.99 39.93 -9.68
C GLY A 365 15.86 40.25 -8.46
N ALA A 366 17.15 40.55 -8.65
CA ALA A 366 17.93 41.26 -7.64
C ALA A 366 19.09 42.04 -8.28
N LYS A 367 19.11 43.36 -8.03
CA LYS A 367 20.17 44.29 -8.46
C LYS A 367 21.49 43.97 -7.73
N ARG A 368 22.63 44.04 -8.45
CA ARG A 368 23.98 43.93 -7.86
C ARG A 368 24.34 45.18 -7.05
N PRO A 369 25.02 45.04 -5.89
CA PRO A 369 25.96 46.04 -5.41
C PRO A 369 27.37 45.72 -5.93
N GLN A 370 28.09 46.75 -6.37
CA GLN A 370 29.50 46.66 -6.73
C GLN A 370 30.38 46.64 -5.47
N LEU A 371 31.37 45.74 -5.41
CA LEU A 371 32.51 45.88 -4.51
C LEU A 371 33.81 45.64 -5.28
N GLY A 372 34.69 46.66 -5.23
CA GLY A 372 36.06 46.63 -5.76
C GLY A 372 37.05 45.88 -4.86
N PRO A 373 38.31 45.73 -5.30
CA PRO A 373 39.24 44.79 -4.71
C PRO A 373 40.02 45.42 -3.56
N ARG A 374 40.15 44.72 -2.42
CA ARG A 374 41.27 44.95 -1.49
C ARG A 374 41.90 43.63 -1.04
N THR A 375 43.22 43.69 -1.16
CA THR A 375 44.31 42.75 -0.93
C THR A 375 44.37 42.15 0.48
N PHE A 376 44.77 40.87 0.52
CA PHE A 376 45.22 40.11 1.69
C PHE A 376 46.64 40.52 2.13
N THR A 377 46.87 40.63 3.44
CA THR A 377 48.18 40.42 4.08
C THR A 377 48.00 39.59 5.36
N SER A 378 48.88 38.62 5.56
CA SER A 378 48.94 37.61 6.65
C SER A 378 50.11 37.96 7.62
N PRO A 379 50.44 37.16 8.66
CA PRO A 379 49.84 37.13 10.00
C PRO A 379 50.90 37.33 11.12
N ALA A 380 50.46 37.59 12.37
CA ALA A 380 51.25 37.31 13.58
C ALA A 380 50.32 37.19 14.80
N ALA A 381 50.48 36.11 15.56
CA ALA A 381 50.01 35.97 16.95
C ALA A 381 51.18 36.34 17.90
N PRO A 382 51.05 36.33 19.24
CA PRO A 382 49.88 36.21 20.13
C PRO A 382 49.83 37.35 21.19
N GLU A 383 48.77 37.45 22.01
CA GLU A 383 48.84 37.71 23.47
C GLU A 383 47.48 38.11 24.09
N HIS A 384 47.23 37.52 25.26
CA HIS A 384 46.43 38.01 26.39
C HIS A 384 44.88 38.18 26.32
N ALA A 385 44.24 37.34 27.13
CA ALA A 385 43.22 37.63 28.15
C ALA A 385 41.80 38.13 27.74
N GLU A 386 40.82 37.38 28.24
CA GLU A 386 39.39 37.69 28.53
C GLU A 386 39.12 39.09 29.16
N PRO A 387 37.85 39.55 29.42
CA PRO A 387 36.51 38.97 29.17
C PRO A 387 35.42 39.96 28.63
N CYS A 388 34.20 39.43 28.41
CA CYS A 388 32.84 40.00 28.57
C CYS A 388 32.49 41.43 28.09
N ASP A 389 31.51 41.55 27.18
CA ASP A 389 30.12 41.89 27.57
C ASP A 389 29.15 42.00 26.36
N ARG A 390 27.96 41.40 26.56
CA ARG A 390 26.66 41.53 25.85
C ARG A 390 26.44 40.95 24.46
#